data_AF-A0A7C4MUS2-F1
#
_entry.id   AF-A0A7C4MUS2-F1
#
_cell.length_a   1.000
_cell.length_b   1.000
_cell.length_c   1.000
_cell.angle_alpha   90.00
_cell.angle_beta   90.00
_cell.angle_gamma   90.00
#
_symmetry.space_group_name_H-M   'P 1'
#
loop_
_entity.id
_entity.type
_entity.pdbx_description
1 polymer ?
#
loop_
_entity_poly.entity_id
_entity_poly.type
_entity_poly.pdbx_seq_one_letter_code
_entity_poly.pdbx_strand_id
1 'polypeptide(L)'
;MKPFQKWIQLSLRAKLILLIEGFVLILVCVTGIITTMREKETLENELHKRGLALTVELSKFMTRPLLSHDIPTLRRFVNHSMEQDCVSYVLVLDTYGKVLMHSDLSEVGKTYTDTLTMAAVNSVVPGFTDVRSPQTGELRCDMFTPVQVSGVRLGTVRLGYSHMAVAKEIAAAQQHILLLGLLTAIGGGIVAYFLANFISSPIKQITDATAQVANGHLDTQIMIKRNDEIGTLASTFNKMTEDLRRTTVSKDYFDNIIINRLIIEYSLRGIPCGCIIKI
;
A
#
# COMPACT_ATOMS: atom_id res chain seq x y z
N MET A 1 22.07 13.97 6.59
CA MET A 1 21.80 15.44 6.65
C MET A 1 21.62 16.14 5.29
N LYS A 2 22.18 15.66 4.17
CA LYS A 2 22.02 16.31 2.84
C LYS A 2 20.61 16.28 2.18
N PRO A 3 19.70 15.29 2.39
CA PRO A 3 18.43 15.26 1.65
C PRO A 3 17.42 16.33 2.12
N PHE A 4 17.44 16.67 3.42
CA PHE A 4 16.56 17.68 4.00
C PHE A 4 16.85 19.09 3.46
N GLN A 5 18.12 19.39 3.20
CA GLN A 5 18.57 20.70 2.71
C GLN A 5 18.17 20.97 1.26
N LYS A 6 18.11 19.93 0.41
CA LYS A 6 17.55 20.02 -0.96
C LYS A 6 16.04 20.23 -0.95
N TRP A 7 15.33 19.67 0.02
CA TRP A 7 13.88 19.82 0.17
C TRP A 7 13.47 21.28 0.40
N ILE A 8 14.29 22.04 1.13
CA ILE A 8 14.04 23.45 1.42
C ILE A 8 14.08 24.32 0.15
N GLN A 9 14.91 23.99 -0.85
CA GLN A 9 15.08 24.75 -2.09
C GLN A 9 13.99 24.51 -3.16
N LEU A 10 13.10 23.54 -2.96
CA LEU A 10 12.01 23.25 -3.88
C LEU A 10 10.92 24.33 -3.83
N SER A 11 10.31 24.62 -4.99
CA SER A 11 9.14 25.50 -5.08
C SER A 11 7.99 24.95 -4.24
N LEU A 12 7.11 25.82 -3.75
CA LEU A 12 5.93 25.43 -2.95
C LEU A 12 5.07 24.38 -3.69
N ARG A 13 4.98 24.50 -5.02
CA ARG A 13 4.29 23.54 -5.91
C ARG A 13 4.87 22.14 -5.77
N ALA A 14 6.18 22.02 -5.95
CA ALA A 14 6.85 20.73 -5.90
C ALA A 14 6.73 20.08 -4.52
N LYS A 15 6.81 20.87 -3.44
CA LYS A 15 6.61 20.37 -2.07
C LYS A 15 5.22 19.80 -1.87
N LEU A 16 4.18 20.51 -2.31
CA LEU A 16 2.79 20.06 -2.20
C LEU A 16 2.54 18.80 -3.02
N ILE A 17 3.01 18.75 -4.28
CA ILE A 17 2.85 17.58 -5.15
C ILE A 17 3.53 16.36 -4.52
N LEU A 18 4.80 16.48 -4.10
CA LEU A 18 5.53 15.37 -3.51
C LEU A 18 4.91 14.87 -2.20
N LEU A 19 4.33 15.76 -1.39
CA LEU A 19 3.66 15.38 -0.15
C LEU A 19 2.37 14.61 -0.44
N ILE A 20 1.52 15.15 -1.33
CA ILE A 20 0.26 14.51 -1.71
C ILE A 20 0.52 13.16 -2.37
N GLU A 21 1.40 13.11 -3.37
CA GLU A 21 1.77 11.87 -4.06
C GLU A 21 2.42 10.86 -3.11
N GLY A 22 3.32 11.33 -2.25
CA GLY A 22 3.94 10.47 -1.25
C GLY A 22 2.90 9.84 -0.32
N PHE A 23 1.94 10.63 0.15
CA PHE A 23 0.87 10.14 1.02
C PHE A 23 -0.04 9.12 0.30
N VAL A 24 -0.44 9.41 -0.94
CA VAL A 24 -1.26 8.50 -1.75
C VAL A 24 -0.53 7.18 -2.01
N LEU A 25 0.74 7.23 -2.40
CA LEU A 25 1.55 6.02 -2.63
C LEU A 25 1.75 5.21 -1.37
N ILE A 26 1.97 5.85 -0.22
CA ILE A 26 2.06 5.17 1.07
C ILE A 26 0.75 4.43 1.38
N LEU A 27 -0.40 5.08 1.20
CA LEU A 27 -1.70 4.43 1.40
C LEU A 27 -1.89 3.23 0.49
N VAL A 28 -1.63 3.37 -0.81
CA VAL A 28 -1.73 2.28 -1.79
C VAL A 28 -0.83 1.11 -1.41
N CYS A 29 0.43 1.38 -1.06
CA CYS A 29 1.38 0.35 -0.61
C CYS A 29 0.89 -0.35 0.65
N VAL A 30 0.44 0.40 1.67
CA VAL A 30 -0.07 -0.17 2.92
C VAL A 30 -1.29 -1.05 2.65
N THR A 31 -2.27 -0.55 1.89
CA THR A 31 -3.46 -1.35 1.54
C THR A 31 -3.10 -2.56 0.69
N GLY A 32 -2.18 -2.43 -0.26
CA GLY A 32 -1.72 -3.54 -1.10
C GLY A 32 -1.03 -4.63 -0.30
N ILE A 33 -0.19 -4.25 0.68
CA ILE A 33 0.45 -5.18 1.62
C ILE A 33 -0.63 -5.89 2.44
N ILE A 34 -1.56 -5.15 3.05
CA ILE A 34 -2.64 -5.73 3.87
C ILE A 34 -3.49 -6.70 3.05
N THR A 35 -3.91 -6.31 1.84
CA THR A 35 -4.73 -7.17 0.96
C THR A 35 -3.97 -8.43 0.56
N THR A 36 -2.70 -8.32 0.18
CA THR A 36 -1.87 -9.49 -0.19
C THR A 36 -1.70 -10.45 1.00
N MET A 37 -1.50 -9.91 2.21
CA MET A 37 -1.43 -10.73 3.43
C MET A 37 -2.75 -11.46 3.71
N ARG A 38 -3.88 -10.76 3.57
CA ARG A 38 -5.23 -11.34 3.77
C ARG A 38 -5.57 -12.41 2.74
N GLU A 39 -5.26 -12.17 1.47
CA GLU A 39 -5.49 -13.15 0.39
C GLU A 39 -4.70 -14.43 0.65
N LYS A 40 -3.42 -14.31 1.01
CA LYS A 40 -2.57 -15.47 1.35
C LYS A 40 -3.16 -16.28 2.50
N GLU A 41 -3.51 -15.62 3.61
CA GLU A 41 -4.06 -16.29 4.79
C GLU A 41 -5.42 -16.95 4.50
N THR A 42 -6.28 -16.28 3.73
CA THR A 42 -7.59 -16.83 3.35
C THR A 42 -7.42 -18.09 2.49
N LEU A 43 -6.49 -18.05 1.54
CA LEU A 43 -6.27 -19.14 0.61
C LEU A 43 -5.58 -20.35 1.28
N GLU A 44 -4.61 -20.12 2.16
CA GLU A 44 -4.00 -21.19 2.97
C GLU A 44 -5.04 -21.86 3.89
N ASN A 45 -5.89 -21.08 4.55
CA ASN A 45 -6.96 -21.62 5.38
C ASN A 45 -8.00 -22.42 4.57
N GLU A 46 -8.36 -21.94 3.39
CA GLU A 46 -9.31 -22.62 2.51
C GLU A 46 -8.73 -23.94 1.98
N LEU A 47 -7.45 -23.95 1.58
CA LEU A 47 -6.74 -25.17 1.22
C LEU A 47 -6.71 -26.17 2.37
N HIS A 48 -6.41 -25.72 3.59
CA HIS A 48 -6.39 -26.62 4.74
C HIS A 48 -7.75 -27.27 4.98
N LYS A 49 -8.83 -26.48 4.93
CA LYS A 49 -10.20 -26.99 5.10
C LYS A 49 -10.57 -27.98 3.99
N ARG A 50 -10.32 -27.64 2.73
CA ARG A 50 -10.63 -28.50 1.58
C ARG A 50 -9.81 -29.79 1.61
N GLY A 51 -8.51 -29.69 1.84
CA GLY A 51 -7.61 -30.83 1.88
C GLY A 51 -7.92 -31.79 3.01
N LEU A 52 -8.23 -31.27 4.21
CA LEU A 52 -8.66 -32.09 5.33
C LEU A 52 -10.02 -32.76 5.06
N ALA A 53 -10.99 -32.02 4.51
CA ALA A 53 -12.31 -32.57 4.18
C ALA A 53 -12.20 -33.71 3.15
N LEU A 54 -11.40 -33.52 2.10
CA LEU A 54 -11.17 -34.53 1.07
C LEU A 54 -10.45 -35.76 1.65
N THR A 55 -9.44 -35.57 2.49
CA THR A 55 -8.72 -36.69 3.12
C THR A 55 -9.60 -37.48 4.08
N VAL A 56 -10.48 -36.79 4.83
CA VAL A 56 -11.49 -37.41 5.70
C VAL A 56 -12.56 -38.15 4.90
N GLU A 57 -12.95 -37.63 3.75
CA GLU A 57 -13.87 -38.32 2.84
C GLU A 57 -13.22 -39.59 2.26
N LEU A 58 -11.97 -39.49 1.81
CA LEU A 58 -11.21 -40.63 1.31
C LEU A 58 -11.05 -41.71 2.37
N SER A 59 -10.74 -41.36 3.62
CA SER A 59 -10.60 -42.37 4.69
C SER A 59 -11.88 -43.22 4.87
N LYS A 60 -13.06 -42.61 4.72
CA LYS A 60 -14.35 -43.32 4.74
C LYS A 60 -14.50 -44.25 3.55
N PHE A 61 -14.12 -43.83 2.35
CA PHE A 61 -14.21 -44.68 1.16
C PHE A 61 -13.17 -45.81 1.13
N MET A 62 -11.96 -45.58 1.64
CA MET A 62 -10.89 -46.58 1.70
C MET A 62 -11.16 -47.69 2.72
N THR A 63 -12.11 -47.48 3.63
CA THR A 63 -12.49 -48.45 4.67
C THR A 63 -12.84 -49.83 4.10
N ARG A 64 -13.76 -49.91 3.13
CA ARG A 64 -14.20 -51.21 2.59
C ARG A 64 -13.10 -51.89 1.76
N PRO A 65 -12.43 -51.21 0.81
CA PRO A 65 -11.36 -51.82 0.02
C PRO A 65 -10.17 -52.27 0.86
N LEU A 66 -9.85 -51.60 1.97
CA LEU A 66 -8.79 -52.05 2.88
C LEU A 66 -9.16 -53.36 3.61
N LEU A 67 -10.42 -53.52 4.03
CA LEU A 67 -10.88 -54.77 4.65
C LEU A 67 -10.85 -55.93 3.65
N SER A 68 -11.34 -55.70 2.43
CA SER A 68 -11.44 -56.72 1.39
C SER A 68 -10.17 -56.91 0.55
N HIS A 69 -9.10 -56.17 0.82
CA HIS A 69 -7.88 -56.15 0.01
C HIS A 69 -8.13 -55.87 -1.49
N ASP A 70 -9.11 -55.02 -1.79
CA ASP A 70 -9.49 -54.64 -3.16
C ASP A 70 -8.60 -53.51 -3.70
N ILE A 71 -7.40 -53.90 -4.13
CA ILE A 71 -6.37 -53.01 -4.70
C ILE A 71 -6.88 -52.24 -5.94
N PRO A 72 -7.62 -52.84 -6.89
CA PRO A 72 -8.21 -52.11 -8.01
C PRO A 72 -9.10 -50.93 -7.58
N THR A 73 -9.93 -51.13 -6.56
CA THR A 73 -10.81 -50.05 -6.05
C THR A 73 -10.01 -48.95 -5.35
N LEU A 74 -8.99 -49.31 -4.54
CA LEU A 74 -8.07 -48.31 -3.93
C LEU A 74 -7.42 -47.44 -5.00
N ARG A 75 -6.91 -48.06 -6.07
CA ARG A 75 -6.28 -47.36 -7.18
C ARG A 75 -7.23 -46.38 -7.86
N ARG A 76 -8.50 -46.77 -8.07
CA ARG A 76 -9.50 -45.90 -8.69
C ARG A 76 -9.73 -44.65 -7.86
N PHE A 77 -9.88 -44.78 -6.54
CA PHE A 77 -10.05 -43.63 -5.65
C PHE A 77 -8.81 -42.74 -5.60
N VAL A 78 -7.61 -43.32 -5.55
CA VAL A 78 -6.35 -42.57 -5.59
C VAL A 78 -6.22 -41.78 -6.89
N ASN A 79 -6.46 -42.41 -8.04
CA ASN A 79 -6.38 -41.74 -9.34
C ASN A 79 -7.43 -40.64 -9.49
N HIS A 80 -8.67 -40.88 -9.07
CA HIS A 80 -9.72 -39.84 -9.14
C HIS A 80 -9.42 -38.65 -8.20
N SER A 81 -8.76 -38.91 -7.07
CA SER A 81 -8.34 -37.84 -6.16
C SER A 81 -7.20 -36.99 -6.76
N MET A 82 -6.36 -37.57 -7.60
CA MET A 82 -5.31 -36.86 -8.33
C MET A 82 -5.87 -35.96 -9.45
N GLU A 83 -7.11 -36.17 -9.89
CA GLU A 83 -7.80 -35.29 -10.85
C GLU A 83 -8.34 -34.01 -10.19
N GLN A 84 -8.37 -33.95 -8.86
CA GLN A 84 -8.80 -32.76 -8.11
C GLN A 84 -7.74 -31.67 -8.15
N ASP A 85 -8.19 -30.41 -8.15
CA ASP A 85 -7.28 -29.26 -8.18
C ASP A 85 -6.34 -29.25 -6.97
N CYS A 86 -5.08 -28.89 -7.25
CA CYS A 86 -4.00 -28.69 -6.27
C CYS A 86 -3.55 -29.96 -5.50
N VAL A 87 -4.06 -31.15 -5.84
CA VAL A 87 -3.58 -32.42 -5.27
C VAL A 87 -2.27 -32.85 -5.94
N SER A 88 -1.20 -32.93 -5.16
CA SER A 88 0.13 -33.34 -5.62
C SER A 88 0.38 -34.84 -5.52
N TYR A 89 -0.18 -35.51 -4.50
CA TYR A 89 -0.11 -36.96 -4.34
C TYR A 89 -1.19 -37.45 -3.40
N VAL A 90 -1.55 -38.72 -3.53
CA VAL A 90 -2.40 -39.44 -2.59
C VAL A 90 -1.79 -40.80 -2.34
N LEU A 91 -1.73 -41.20 -1.08
CA LEU A 91 -1.21 -42.50 -0.69
C LEU A 91 -1.96 -43.07 0.50
N VAL A 92 -1.93 -44.39 0.60
CA VAL A 92 -2.58 -45.18 1.64
C VAL A 92 -1.51 -46.05 2.29
N LEU A 93 -1.36 -45.91 3.60
CA LEU A 93 -0.42 -46.65 4.43
C LEU A 93 -1.16 -47.69 5.27
N ASP A 94 -0.47 -48.78 5.58
CA ASP A 94 -0.88 -49.67 6.66
C ASP A 94 -0.58 -49.07 8.05
N THR A 95 -0.81 -49.85 9.11
CA THR A 95 -0.55 -49.46 10.50
C THR A 95 0.94 -49.38 10.86
N TYR A 96 1.84 -49.81 9.99
CA TYR A 96 3.29 -49.87 10.21
C TYR A 96 4.08 -48.93 9.27
N GLY A 97 3.40 -48.18 8.40
CA GLY A 97 4.01 -47.27 7.43
C GLY A 97 4.35 -47.89 6.08
N LYS A 98 3.86 -49.10 5.77
CA LYS A 98 3.98 -49.71 4.44
C LYS A 98 2.96 -49.08 3.49
N VAL A 99 3.43 -48.69 2.31
CA VAL A 99 2.61 -48.11 1.25
C VAL A 99 1.76 -49.20 0.59
N LEU A 100 0.45 -49.19 0.86
CA LEU A 100 -0.54 -50.08 0.25
C LEU A 100 -0.94 -49.59 -1.15
N MET A 101 -1.05 -48.28 -1.32
CA MET A 101 -1.33 -47.63 -2.59
C MET A 101 -0.71 -46.23 -2.62
N HIS A 102 -0.26 -45.78 -3.77
CA HIS A 102 0.29 -44.45 -3.99
C HIS A 102 -0.03 -43.99 -5.42
N SER A 103 -0.17 -42.68 -5.63
CA SER A 103 -0.42 -42.10 -6.96
C SER A 103 0.73 -42.40 -7.93
N ASP A 104 1.97 -42.31 -7.45
CA ASP A 104 3.15 -42.94 -8.07
C ASP A 104 3.24 -44.41 -7.67
N LEU A 105 3.09 -45.30 -8.65
CA LEU A 105 3.12 -46.75 -8.46
C LEU A 105 4.49 -47.28 -8.05
N SER A 106 5.57 -46.54 -8.35
CA SER A 106 6.93 -46.94 -7.98
C SER A 106 7.15 -46.95 -6.47
N GLU A 107 6.29 -46.27 -5.72
CA GLU A 107 6.32 -46.18 -4.25
C GLU A 107 5.55 -47.31 -3.56
N VAL A 108 4.69 -48.04 -4.29
CA VAL A 108 3.84 -49.08 -3.70
C VAL A 108 4.69 -50.24 -3.16
N GLY A 109 4.40 -50.66 -1.93
CA GLY A 109 5.10 -51.72 -1.22
C GLY A 109 6.34 -51.27 -0.44
N LYS A 110 6.82 -50.03 -0.64
CA LYS A 110 7.89 -49.46 0.20
C LYS A 110 7.37 -49.21 1.62
N THR A 111 8.28 -49.17 2.58
CA THR A 111 7.97 -48.85 3.97
C THR A 111 8.62 -47.53 4.32
N TYR A 112 7.81 -46.57 4.74
CA TYR A 112 8.25 -45.25 5.14
C TYR A 112 8.37 -45.20 6.66
N THR A 113 9.56 -44.84 7.15
CA THR A 113 9.90 -44.79 8.58
C THR A 113 10.32 -43.39 9.03
N ASP A 114 10.15 -42.40 8.16
CA ASP A 114 10.46 -41.01 8.46
C ASP A 114 9.52 -40.44 9.55
N THR A 115 9.98 -39.37 10.20
CA THR A 115 9.28 -38.75 11.33
C THR A 115 7.88 -38.26 10.98
N LEU A 116 7.69 -37.77 9.76
CA LEU A 116 6.40 -37.29 9.26
C LEU A 116 5.43 -38.47 9.09
N THR A 117 5.87 -39.54 8.42
CA THR A 117 5.05 -40.74 8.24
C THR A 117 4.67 -41.36 9.58
N MET A 118 5.61 -41.49 10.51
CA MET A 118 5.31 -42.04 11.83
C MET A 118 4.38 -41.15 12.65
N ALA A 119 4.46 -39.82 12.52
CA ALA A 119 3.50 -38.91 13.15
C ALA A 119 2.07 -39.14 12.61
N ALA A 120 1.92 -39.29 11.29
CA ALA A 120 0.63 -39.59 10.67
C ALA A 120 0.09 -40.99 11.06
N VAL A 121 0.95 -42.01 11.00
CA VAL A 121 0.62 -43.40 11.35
C VAL A 121 0.32 -43.58 12.84
N ASN A 122 0.83 -42.72 13.71
CA ASN A 122 0.50 -42.76 15.15
C ASN A 122 -0.66 -41.81 15.53
N SER A 123 -1.06 -40.88 14.65
CA SER A 123 -2.15 -39.94 14.95
C SER A 123 -3.51 -40.63 15.04
N VAL A 124 -4.30 -40.27 16.06
CA VAL A 124 -5.68 -40.77 16.27
C VAL A 124 -6.72 -39.87 15.60
N VAL A 125 -6.35 -38.62 15.27
CA VAL A 125 -7.23 -37.63 14.67
C VAL A 125 -6.72 -37.18 13.30
N PRO A 126 -7.61 -36.70 12.40
CA PRO A 126 -7.20 -36.01 11.19
C PRO A 126 -6.28 -34.84 11.52
N GLY A 127 -5.25 -34.62 10.70
CA GLY A 127 -4.28 -33.56 10.90
C GLY A 127 -3.55 -33.19 9.62
N PHE A 128 -2.68 -32.20 9.73
CA PHE A 128 -1.87 -31.72 8.62
C PHE A 128 -0.49 -31.28 9.11
N THR A 129 0.49 -31.33 8.22
CA THR A 129 1.85 -30.82 8.45
C THR A 129 2.36 -30.18 7.17
N ASP A 130 2.99 -29.01 7.27
CA ASP A 130 3.68 -28.42 6.13
C ASP A 130 5.04 -29.08 5.92
N VAL A 131 5.28 -29.54 4.69
CA VAL A 131 6.45 -30.32 4.30
C VAL A 131 7.06 -29.72 3.05
N ARG A 132 8.39 -29.66 3.02
CA ARG A 132 9.11 -29.34 1.79
C ARG A 132 9.40 -30.62 1.02
N SER A 133 8.95 -30.70 -0.22
CA SER A 133 9.22 -31.80 -1.13
C SER A 133 10.74 -31.98 -1.30
N PRO A 134 11.31 -33.17 -1.02
CA PRO A 134 12.74 -33.43 -1.20
C PRO A 134 13.19 -33.34 -2.66
N GLN A 135 12.29 -33.65 -3.60
CA GLN A 135 12.59 -33.73 -5.04
C GLN A 135 12.51 -32.37 -5.72
N THR A 136 11.54 -31.54 -5.33
CA THR A 136 11.24 -30.26 -6.00
C THR A 136 11.58 -29.03 -5.14
N GLY A 137 11.85 -29.21 -3.84
CA GLY A 137 12.05 -28.12 -2.89
C GLY A 137 10.78 -27.31 -2.60
N GLU A 138 9.64 -27.73 -3.14
CA GLU A 138 8.36 -27.04 -3.05
C GLU A 138 7.71 -27.20 -1.67
N LEU A 139 7.10 -26.13 -1.14
CA LEU A 139 6.27 -26.23 0.06
C LEU A 139 4.93 -26.88 -0.28
N ARG A 140 4.57 -27.91 0.48
CA ARG A 140 3.33 -28.69 0.33
C ARG A 140 2.72 -28.91 1.71
N CYS A 141 1.40 -29.01 1.77
CA CYS A 141 0.72 -29.40 2.99
C CYS A 141 0.38 -30.89 2.92
N ASP A 142 0.97 -31.71 3.80
CA ASP A 142 0.67 -33.13 3.96
C ASP A 142 -0.49 -33.32 4.93
N MET A 143 -1.65 -33.66 4.39
CA MET A 143 -2.86 -34.01 5.12
C MET A 143 -2.83 -35.49 5.45
N PHE A 144 -3.18 -35.87 6.67
CA PHE A 144 -3.27 -37.26 7.06
C PHE A 144 -4.55 -37.54 7.84
N THR A 145 -5.16 -38.70 7.59
CA THR A 145 -6.35 -39.14 8.31
C THR A 145 -6.28 -40.66 8.56
N PRO A 146 -6.42 -41.11 9.82
CA PRO A 146 -6.48 -42.53 10.13
C PRO A 146 -7.75 -43.16 9.53
N VAL A 147 -7.59 -44.36 8.96
CA VAL A 147 -8.73 -45.18 8.53
C VAL A 147 -9.05 -46.12 9.68
N GLN A 148 -10.25 -46.00 10.23
CA GLN A 148 -10.68 -46.79 11.38
C GLN A 148 -12.13 -47.23 11.26
N VAL A 149 -12.41 -48.45 11.71
CA VAL A 149 -13.75 -49.06 11.74
C VAL A 149 -13.98 -49.66 13.11
N SER A 150 -15.06 -49.25 13.78
CA SER A 150 -15.43 -49.78 15.10
C SER A 150 -14.28 -49.75 16.12
N GLY A 151 -13.44 -48.71 16.07
CA GLY A 151 -12.28 -48.54 16.95
C GLY A 151 -11.00 -49.29 16.52
N VAL A 152 -11.05 -50.10 15.46
CA VAL A 152 -9.88 -50.79 14.90
C VAL A 152 -9.27 -49.93 13.79
N ARG A 153 -7.98 -49.63 13.88
CA ARG A 153 -7.24 -48.91 12.84
C ARG A 153 -6.81 -49.88 11.73
N LEU A 154 -7.17 -49.53 10.50
CA LEU A 154 -6.82 -50.31 9.30
C LEU A 154 -5.62 -49.73 8.55
N GLY A 155 -5.37 -48.43 8.71
CA GLY A 155 -4.30 -47.74 8.00
C GLY A 155 -4.39 -46.23 8.15
N THR A 156 -3.73 -45.51 7.24
CA THR A 156 -3.72 -44.04 7.20
C THR A 156 -3.77 -43.57 5.76
N VAL A 157 -4.70 -42.68 5.42
CA VAL A 157 -4.68 -41.99 4.13
C VAL A 157 -3.86 -40.71 4.28
N ARG A 158 -2.98 -40.45 3.33
CA ARG A 158 -2.22 -39.22 3.22
C ARG A 158 -2.44 -38.57 1.87
N LEU A 159 -2.49 -37.24 1.86
CA LEU A 159 -2.76 -36.44 0.69
C LEU A 159 -1.90 -35.18 0.76
N GLY A 160 -1.12 -34.93 -0.28
CA GLY A 160 -0.31 -33.72 -0.41
C GLY A 160 -1.02 -32.65 -1.24
N TYR A 161 -1.20 -31.45 -0.70
CA TYR A 161 -1.64 -30.25 -1.44
C TYR A 161 -0.45 -29.35 -1.79
N SER A 162 -0.42 -28.84 -3.02
CA SER A 162 0.64 -27.92 -3.51
C SER A 162 0.28 -26.44 -3.27
N HIS A 163 1.22 -25.69 -2.68
CA HIS A 163 1.12 -24.22 -2.60
C HIS A 163 1.46 -23.53 -3.93
N MET A 164 2.01 -24.21 -4.94
CA MET A 164 2.28 -23.58 -6.23
C MET A 164 1.00 -23.27 -7.01
N ALA A 165 -0.04 -24.09 -6.84
CA ALA A 165 -1.35 -23.81 -7.42
C ALA A 165 -1.96 -22.51 -6.85
N VAL A 166 -1.72 -22.23 -5.56
CA VAL A 166 -2.08 -20.96 -4.87
C VAL A 166 -1.28 -19.79 -5.42
N ALA A 167 0.02 -19.97 -5.67
CA ALA A 167 0.89 -18.90 -6.13
C ALA A 167 0.42 -18.30 -7.46
N LYS A 168 -0.23 -19.10 -8.32
CA LYS A 168 -0.80 -18.63 -9.58
C LYS A 168 -2.01 -17.71 -9.36
N GLU A 169 -2.91 -18.06 -8.44
CA GLU A 169 -4.04 -17.20 -8.05
C GLU A 169 -3.56 -15.90 -7.40
N ILE A 170 -2.52 -15.98 -6.57
CA ILE A 170 -1.87 -14.79 -5.97
C ILE A 170 -1.26 -13.89 -7.05
N ALA A 171 -0.62 -14.46 -8.08
CA ALA A 171 0.00 -13.67 -9.15
C ALA A 171 -1.04 -12.86 -9.95
N ALA A 172 -2.23 -13.42 -10.18
CA ALA A 172 -3.33 -12.70 -10.84
C ALA A 172 -3.82 -11.53 -9.97
N ALA A 173 -4.00 -11.74 -8.67
CA ALA A 173 -4.36 -10.67 -7.73
C ALA A 173 -3.30 -9.56 -7.68
N GLN A 174 -2.02 -9.92 -7.70
CA GLN A 174 -0.91 -8.95 -7.76
C GLN A 174 -0.95 -8.10 -9.04
N GLN A 175 -1.32 -8.67 -10.19
CA GLN A 175 -1.46 -7.91 -11.42
C GLN A 175 -2.56 -6.86 -11.32
N HIS A 176 -3.69 -7.19 -10.68
CA HIS A 176 -4.76 -6.23 -10.42
C HIS A 176 -4.32 -5.12 -9.47
N ILE A 177 -3.60 -5.44 -8.39
CA ILE A 177 -3.05 -4.46 -7.44
C ILE A 177 -2.07 -3.51 -8.14
N LEU A 178 -1.19 -4.04 -8.99
CA LEU A 178 -0.24 -3.21 -9.75
C LEU A 178 -0.94 -2.26 -10.73
N LEU A 179 -1.96 -2.74 -11.44
CA LEU A 179 -2.73 -1.93 -12.37
C LEU A 179 -3.49 -0.81 -11.64
N LEU A 180 -4.16 -1.13 -10.54
CA LEU A 180 -4.81 -0.15 -9.66
C LEU A 180 -3.82 0.85 -9.07
N GLY A 181 -2.64 0.39 -8.64
CA GLY A 181 -1.58 1.25 -8.12
C GLY A 181 -1.07 2.24 -9.17
N LEU A 182 -0.86 1.78 -10.41
CA LEU A 182 -0.45 2.64 -11.52
C LEU A 182 -1.53 3.68 -11.86
N LEU A 183 -2.79 3.27 -11.96
CA LEU A 183 -3.90 4.20 -12.20
C LEU A 183 -4.03 5.25 -11.08
N THR A 184 -3.85 4.82 -9.84
CA THR A 184 -3.91 5.72 -8.68
C THR A 184 -2.74 6.70 -8.66
N ALA A 185 -1.53 6.27 -9.03
CA ALA A 185 -0.37 7.16 -9.14
C ALA A 185 -0.55 8.20 -10.25
N ILE A 186 -1.07 7.80 -11.41
CA ILE A 186 -1.34 8.74 -12.52
C ILE A 186 -2.46 9.71 -12.14
N GLY A 187 -3.58 9.19 -11.64
CA GLY A 187 -4.73 10.01 -11.24
C GLY A 187 -4.41 10.95 -10.08
N GLY A 188 -3.70 10.42 -9.06
CA GLY A 188 -3.16 11.19 -7.95
C GLY A 188 -2.30 12.33 -8.45
N GLY A 189 -1.31 12.04 -9.30
CA GLY A 189 -0.37 13.05 -9.81
C GLY A 189 -1.06 14.19 -10.55
N ILE A 190 -2.11 13.87 -11.32
CA ILE A 190 -2.93 14.87 -12.00
C ILE A 190 -3.65 15.76 -10.97
N VAL A 191 -4.33 15.15 -9.98
CA VAL A 191 -5.04 15.89 -8.92
C VAL A 191 -4.07 16.75 -8.10
N ALA A 192 -2.93 16.18 -7.70
CA ALA A 192 -1.88 16.87 -6.96
C ALA A 192 -1.33 18.08 -7.73
N TYR A 193 -1.12 17.94 -9.04
CA TYR A 193 -0.68 19.04 -9.90
C TYR A 193 -1.69 20.20 -9.94
N PHE A 194 -2.98 19.90 -10.16
CA PHE A 194 -4.02 20.92 -10.18
C PHE A 194 -4.17 21.60 -8.82
N LEU A 195 -4.18 20.83 -7.72
CA LEU A 195 -4.33 21.36 -6.37
C LEU A 195 -3.12 22.21 -5.96
N ALA A 196 -1.90 21.75 -6.27
CA ALA A 196 -0.69 22.51 -6.01
C ALA A 196 -0.68 23.84 -6.77
N ASN A 197 -1.12 23.87 -8.03
CA ASN A 197 -1.27 25.12 -8.79
C ASN A 197 -2.36 26.02 -8.21
N PHE A 198 -3.50 25.45 -7.80
CA PHE A 198 -4.62 26.17 -7.22
C PHE A 198 -4.28 26.90 -5.92
N ILE A 199 -3.37 26.33 -5.11
CA ILE A 199 -2.92 26.93 -3.84
C ILE A 199 -1.70 27.84 -4.03
N SER A 200 -0.68 27.35 -4.73
CA SER A 200 0.60 28.06 -4.82
C SER A 200 0.57 29.31 -5.70
N SER A 201 -0.30 29.35 -6.72
CA SER A 201 -0.35 30.49 -7.64
C SER A 201 -0.85 31.76 -6.95
N PRO A 202 -1.99 31.75 -6.21
CA PRO A 202 -2.40 32.89 -5.39
C PRO A 202 -1.36 33.32 -4.34
N ILE A 203 -0.73 32.36 -3.66
CA ILE A 203 0.31 32.65 -2.66
C ILE A 203 1.48 33.37 -3.31
N LYS A 204 1.92 32.92 -4.49
CA LYS A 204 3.00 33.58 -5.23
C LYS A 204 2.62 35.01 -5.62
N GLN A 205 1.39 35.25 -6.08
CA GLN A 205 0.92 36.61 -6.40
C GLN A 205 0.97 37.53 -5.18
N ILE A 206 0.56 37.03 -4.00
CA ILE A 206 0.63 37.81 -2.76
C ILE A 206 2.09 38.09 -2.37
N THR A 207 2.97 37.09 -2.47
CA THR A 207 4.42 37.28 -2.21
C THR A 207 5.04 38.30 -3.15
N ASP A 208 4.75 38.22 -4.46
CA ASP A 208 5.28 39.12 -5.47
C ASP A 208 4.76 40.56 -5.25
N ALA A 209 3.48 40.73 -4.92
CA ALA A 209 2.89 42.02 -4.57
C ALA A 209 3.50 42.60 -3.28
N THR A 210 3.73 41.77 -2.27
CA THR A 210 4.40 42.17 -1.03
C THR A 210 5.80 42.69 -1.30
N ALA A 211 6.55 42.05 -2.19
CA ALA A 211 7.88 42.51 -2.58
C ALA A 211 7.84 43.87 -3.30
N GLN A 212 6.82 44.15 -4.11
CA GLN A 212 6.64 45.46 -4.75
C GLN A 212 6.37 46.56 -3.73
N VAL A 213 5.47 46.31 -2.77
CA VAL A 213 5.15 47.22 -1.67
C VAL A 213 6.39 47.51 -0.82
N ALA A 214 7.21 46.49 -0.52
CA ALA A 214 8.47 46.65 0.20
C ALA A 214 9.48 47.55 -0.55
N ASN A 215 9.39 47.61 -1.88
CA ASN A 215 10.18 48.51 -2.73
C ASN A 215 9.53 49.90 -2.93
N GLY A 216 8.49 50.24 -2.16
CA GLY A 216 7.83 51.55 -2.20
C GLY A 216 6.67 51.68 -3.18
N HIS A 217 6.30 50.61 -3.91
CA HIS A 217 5.16 50.63 -4.83
C HIS A 217 3.85 50.39 -4.06
N LEU A 218 3.32 51.43 -3.41
CA LEU A 218 2.09 51.36 -2.60
C LEU A 218 0.79 51.32 -3.42
N ASP A 219 0.86 51.41 -4.74
CA ASP A 219 -0.30 51.27 -5.64
C ASP A 219 -0.60 49.80 -6.00
N THR A 220 0.22 48.85 -5.56
CA THR A 220 0.05 47.43 -5.89
C THR A 220 -1.20 46.85 -5.21
N GLN A 221 -2.13 46.32 -6.01
CA GLN A 221 -3.34 45.65 -5.55
C GLN A 221 -3.42 44.20 -6.03
N ILE A 222 -3.99 43.33 -5.19
CA ILE A 222 -4.17 41.91 -5.45
C ILE A 222 -5.63 41.65 -5.82
N MET A 223 -5.88 41.19 -7.05
CA MET A 223 -7.21 40.90 -7.58
C MET A 223 -7.52 39.39 -7.56
N ILE A 224 -7.57 38.79 -6.36
CA ILE A 224 -7.91 37.38 -6.18
C ILE A 224 -9.38 37.25 -5.77
N LYS A 225 -10.23 36.69 -6.65
CA LYS A 225 -11.63 36.39 -6.35
C LYS A 225 -11.76 34.98 -5.76
N ARG A 226 -11.66 34.87 -4.43
CA ARG A 226 -11.87 33.62 -3.68
C ARG A 226 -12.64 33.91 -2.39
N ASN A 227 -13.42 32.93 -1.94
CA ASN A 227 -14.21 33.02 -0.71
C ASN A 227 -13.62 32.15 0.41
N ASP A 228 -12.30 31.95 0.40
CA ASP A 228 -11.54 31.15 1.36
C ASP A 228 -10.51 32.01 2.11
N GLU A 229 -9.64 31.36 2.88
CA GLU A 229 -8.58 32.01 3.65
C GLU A 229 -7.61 32.79 2.75
N ILE A 230 -7.38 32.32 1.52
CA ILE A 230 -6.52 33.01 0.54
C ILE A 230 -7.19 34.30 0.06
N GLY A 231 -8.49 34.29 -0.21
CA GLY A 231 -9.25 35.50 -0.55
C GLY A 231 -9.25 36.51 0.60
N THR A 232 -9.44 36.02 1.82
CA THR A 232 -9.38 36.84 3.04
C THR A 232 -8.00 37.49 3.20
N LEU A 233 -6.92 36.73 2.99
CA LEU A 233 -5.55 37.23 3.03
C LEU A 233 -5.31 38.32 1.97
N ALA A 234 -5.76 38.12 0.73
CA ALA A 234 -5.64 39.11 -0.34
C ALA A 234 -6.38 40.43 0.00
N SER A 235 -7.60 40.33 0.54
CA SER A 235 -8.38 41.51 0.94
C SER A 235 -7.73 42.27 2.10
N THR A 236 -7.18 41.54 3.07
CA THR A 236 -6.49 42.12 4.23
C THR A 236 -5.19 42.80 3.80
N PHE A 237 -4.44 42.18 2.88
CA PHE A 237 -3.25 42.79 2.27
C PHE A 237 -3.59 44.11 1.56
N ASN A 238 -4.62 44.14 0.72
CA ASN A 238 -5.02 45.35 0.00
C ASN A 238 -5.39 46.49 0.98
N LYS A 239 -6.08 46.17 2.07
CA LYS A 239 -6.44 47.15 3.10
C LYS A 239 -5.20 47.74 3.79
N MET A 240 -4.25 46.89 4.18
CA MET A 240 -2.98 47.33 4.78
C MET A 240 -2.20 48.26 3.84
N THR A 241 -2.09 47.92 2.55
CA THR A 241 -1.37 48.73 1.57
C THR A 241 -2.04 50.10 1.36
N GLU A 242 -3.37 50.14 1.33
CA GLU A 242 -4.15 51.39 1.27
C GLU A 242 -3.92 52.27 2.51
N ASP A 243 -3.90 51.69 3.71
CA ASP A 243 -3.63 52.42 4.95
C ASP A 243 -2.20 52.98 4.98
N LEU A 244 -1.21 52.21 4.49
CA LEU A 244 0.18 52.68 4.31
C LEU A 244 0.25 53.85 3.33
N ARG A 245 -0.39 53.72 2.16
CA ARG A 245 -0.43 54.78 1.15
C ARG A 245 -1.00 56.07 1.71
N ARG A 246 -2.12 56.01 2.42
CA ARG A 246 -2.74 57.19 3.06
C ARG A 246 -1.82 57.85 4.07
N THR A 247 -1.12 57.05 4.87
CA THR A 247 -0.20 57.55 5.88
C THR A 247 1.02 58.23 5.25
N THR A 248 1.60 57.64 4.20
CA THR A 248 2.73 58.23 3.46
C THR A 248 2.35 59.52 2.75
N VAL A 249 1.23 59.54 2.01
CA VAL A 249 0.74 60.76 1.33
C VAL A 249 0.43 61.87 2.33
N SER A 250 -0.14 61.53 3.48
CA SER A 250 -0.39 62.52 4.54
C SER A 250 0.92 63.14 5.04
N LYS A 251 1.95 62.32 5.23
CA LYS A 251 3.28 62.80 5.65
C LYS A 251 3.92 63.72 4.61
N ASP A 252 3.91 63.33 3.33
CA ASP A 252 4.45 64.17 2.24
C ASP A 252 3.70 65.51 2.13
N TYR A 253 2.39 65.53 2.40
CA TYR A 253 1.60 66.76 2.45
C TYR A 253 2.02 67.68 3.59
N PHE A 254 2.23 67.12 4.80
CA PHE A 254 2.74 67.88 5.94
C PHE A 254 4.16 68.42 5.68
N ASP A 255 5.05 67.60 5.11
CA ASP A 255 6.42 68.00 4.78
C ASP A 255 6.42 69.16 3.76
N ASN A 256 5.56 69.13 2.75
CA ASN A 256 5.40 70.23 1.79
C ASN A 256 4.87 71.52 2.42
N ILE A 257 3.92 71.44 3.37
CA ILE A 257 3.43 72.63 4.09
C ILE A 257 4.56 73.25 4.92
N ILE A 258 5.33 72.43 5.63
CA ILE A 258 6.45 72.90 6.46
C ILE A 258 7.52 73.56 5.58
N ILE A 259 7.91 72.92 4.47
CA ILE A 259 8.90 73.46 3.53
C ILE A 259 8.41 74.79 2.94
N ASN A 260 7.17 74.87 2.45
CA ASN A 260 6.64 76.11 1.89
C ASN A 260 6.59 77.24 2.93
N ARG A 261 6.21 76.92 4.18
CA ARG A 261 6.18 77.91 5.25
C ARG A 261 7.59 78.43 5.57
N LEU A 262 8.59 77.54 5.65
CA LEU A 262 10.00 77.89 5.85
C LEU A 262 10.54 78.77 4.72
N ILE A 263 10.22 78.46 3.46
CA ILE A 263 10.64 79.25 2.29
C ILE A 263 10.05 80.67 2.35
N ILE A 264 8.77 80.80 2.70
CA ILE A 264 8.11 82.10 2.83
C ILE A 264 8.75 82.91 3.98
N GLU A 265 9.00 82.28 5.13
CA GLU A 265 9.57 82.95 6.30
C GLU A 265 11.01 83.42 6.07
N TYR A 266 11.82 82.63 5.35
CA TYR A 266 13.19 83.01 4.96
C TYR A 266 13.21 84.08 3.86
N SER A 267 12.29 84.02 2.89
CA SER A 267 12.15 85.04 1.85
C SER A 267 11.76 86.40 2.45
N LEU A 268 10.86 86.42 3.43
CA LEU A 268 10.48 87.63 4.18
C LEU A 268 11.63 88.21 5.03
N ARG A 269 12.63 87.39 5.40
CA ARG A 269 13.85 87.83 6.11
C ARG A 269 15.00 88.24 5.18
N GLY A 270 14.82 88.22 3.86
CA GLY A 270 15.83 88.67 2.90
C GLY A 270 17.02 87.73 2.74
N ILE A 271 16.89 86.46 3.12
CA ILE A 271 17.97 85.47 3.02
C ILE A 271 17.90 84.81 1.63
N PRO A 272 18.98 84.80 0.83
CA PRO A 272 18.95 84.28 -0.53
C PRO A 272 18.68 82.76 -0.56
N CYS A 273 17.78 82.31 -1.45
CA CYS A 273 17.27 80.94 -1.53
C CYS A 273 18.35 79.84 -1.66
N GLY A 274 19.55 80.18 -2.13
CA GLY A 274 20.67 79.24 -2.29
C GLY A 274 21.18 78.61 -0.99
N CYS A 275 20.81 79.13 0.19
CA CYS A 275 21.23 78.58 1.49
C CYS A 275 20.34 77.42 1.98
N ILE A 276 19.17 77.19 1.37
CA ILE A 276 18.12 76.30 1.91
C ILE A 276 18.29 74.82 1.48
N ILE A 277 19.01 74.52 0.40
CA ILE A 277 19.05 73.17 -0.23
C ILE A 277 20.13 72.23 0.36
N LYS A 278 20.87 72.64 1.41
CA LYS A 278 22.04 71.89 1.91
C LYS A 278 21.85 71.09 3.20
N ILE A 279 20.61 70.83 3.63
CA ILE A 279 20.30 70.01 4.83
C ILE A 279 19.59 68.74 4.40
#